data_AF-A0A5C9ASV4-F1
#
_entry.id   AF-A0A5C9ASV4-F1
#
_cell.length_a   1.000
_cell.length_b   1.000
_cell.length_c   1.000
_cell.angle_alpha   90.00
_cell.angle_beta   90.00
_cell.angle_gamma   90.00
#
_symmetry.space_group_name_H-M   'P 1'
#
loop_
_entity.id
_entity.type
_entity.pdbx_description
1 polymer ?
#
loop_
_entity_poly.entity_id
_entity_poly.type
_entity_poly.pdbx_seq_one_letter_code
_entity_poly.pdbx_strand_id
1 'polypeptide(L)'
;MKSLIPLLCLAALPAFAADPAPATIPASADALAKQMLDPTRNTAAFKDPQAFMAWANAMANPNTSAALAQMGMDPATYVRMMGGLMNPASMQNYMQFSDPSIAMKWMGAGLDPRMYTQMAGMAANPAMYGNWLQAPLNPQMWSPAMQMMNPGMYGNWMQAPMSPGAMNTMMAPMNPNLYMNWMGAGADPRTYGNWGQMMNAPQMLPAIDPAMLLKLMQAMPAMPAAPAPAK
;
A
#
# COMPACT_ATOMS: atom_id res chain seq x y z
N MET A 1 47.52 -26.27 -33.56
CA MET A 1 46.19 -26.89 -33.78
C MET A 1 45.97 -27.96 -32.72
N LYS A 2 44.98 -27.79 -31.83
CA LYS A 2 44.35 -28.74 -30.87
C LYS A 2 43.67 -27.86 -29.77
N SER A 3 42.36 -27.57 -29.85
CA SER A 3 41.22 -28.28 -29.18
C SER A 3 41.36 -28.30 -27.64
N LEU A 4 40.42 -27.93 -26.76
CA LEU A 4 38.94 -27.97 -26.74
C LEU A 4 38.39 -26.98 -25.69
N ILE A 5 37.19 -26.46 -25.95
CA ILE A 5 36.29 -25.75 -25.01
C ILE A 5 35.44 -26.80 -24.27
N PRO A 6 35.21 -26.68 -22.95
CA PRO A 6 33.96 -27.13 -22.34
C PRO A 6 33.24 -25.92 -21.72
N LEU A 7 32.18 -25.45 -22.38
CA LEU A 7 30.77 -25.71 -22.03
C LEU A 7 30.40 -25.25 -20.61
N LEU A 8 30.03 -23.97 -20.51
CA LEU A 8 29.23 -23.43 -19.42
C LEU A 8 27.86 -24.11 -19.41
N CYS A 9 27.61 -25.00 -18.45
CA CYS A 9 26.25 -25.32 -18.00
C CYS A 9 25.94 -24.41 -16.81
N LEU A 10 25.60 -23.15 -17.08
CA LEU A 10 24.98 -22.28 -16.09
C LEU A 10 23.50 -22.66 -16.03
N ALA A 11 23.12 -23.40 -14.99
CA ALA A 11 21.72 -23.64 -14.68
C ALA A 11 21.03 -22.28 -14.52
N ALA A 12 20.07 -21.99 -15.40
CA ALA A 12 19.19 -20.84 -15.29
C ALA A 12 18.31 -21.05 -14.05
N LEU A 13 18.78 -20.57 -12.90
CA LEU A 13 17.90 -20.30 -11.76
C LEU A 13 16.86 -19.26 -12.23
N PRO A 14 15.57 -19.41 -11.89
CA PRO A 14 14.62 -18.35 -12.10
C PRO A 14 15.11 -17.14 -11.31
N ALA A 15 15.49 -16.08 -12.03
CA ALA A 15 15.74 -14.78 -11.43
C ALA A 15 14.41 -14.32 -10.83
N PHE A 16 14.26 -14.48 -9.52
CA PHE A 16 13.23 -13.77 -8.78
C PHE A 16 13.40 -12.28 -9.13
N ALA A 17 12.35 -11.70 -9.69
CA ALA A 17 12.31 -10.27 -9.94
C ALA A 17 12.74 -9.55 -8.66
N ALA A 18 13.69 -8.63 -8.77
CA ALA A 18 14.10 -7.80 -7.65
C ALA A 18 12.84 -7.20 -7.01
N ASP A 19 12.67 -7.45 -5.72
CA ASP A 19 11.54 -6.91 -4.96
C ASP A 19 11.44 -5.40 -5.22
N PRO A 20 10.23 -4.86 -5.49
CA PRO A 20 10.05 -3.42 -5.49
C PRO A 20 10.51 -2.89 -4.13
N ALA A 21 11.25 -1.78 -4.14
CA ALA A 21 11.79 -1.16 -2.93
C ALA A 21 10.70 -1.09 -1.84
N PRO A 22 11.00 -1.50 -0.60
CA PRO A 22 10.02 -1.57 0.47
C PRO A 22 9.37 -0.21 0.66
N ALA A 23 8.06 -0.20 0.94
CA ALA A 23 7.35 1.02 1.28
C ALA A 23 8.04 1.66 2.50
N THR A 24 8.68 2.81 2.27
CA THR A 24 9.45 3.51 3.30
C THR A 24 8.50 4.07 4.35
N ILE A 25 8.56 3.51 5.57
CA ILE A 25 7.94 4.12 6.74
C ILE A 25 8.68 5.44 7.06
N PRO A 26 7.97 6.54 7.35
CA PRO A 26 8.58 7.81 7.73
C PRO A 26 9.50 7.64 8.94
N ALA A 27 10.67 8.27 8.88
CA ALA A 27 11.70 8.12 9.91
C ALA A 27 11.37 8.83 11.24
N SER A 28 10.43 9.79 11.25
CA SER A 28 10.05 10.54 12.45
C SER A 28 8.68 10.13 12.99
N ALA A 29 8.53 10.14 14.32
CA ALA A 29 7.28 9.86 15.02
C ALA A 29 6.12 10.75 14.55
N ASP A 30 6.38 12.04 14.32
CA ASP A 30 5.37 12.98 13.81
C ASP A 30 4.97 12.67 12.36
N ALA A 31 5.92 12.34 11.49
CA ALA A 31 5.58 12.02 10.10
C ALA A 31 4.80 10.70 10.02
N LEU A 32 5.16 9.73 10.87
CA LEU A 32 4.43 8.48 11.01
C LEU A 32 3.01 8.70 11.54
N ALA A 33 2.85 9.47 12.62
CA ALA A 33 1.55 9.81 13.18
C ALA A 33 0.65 10.52 12.15
N LYS A 34 1.21 11.46 11.38
CA LYS A 34 0.49 12.10 10.25
C LYS A 34 0.06 11.10 9.20
N GLN A 35 0.94 10.16 8.82
CA GLN A 35 0.61 9.12 7.84
C GLN A 35 -0.49 8.19 8.34
N MET A 36 -0.48 7.81 9.63
CA MET A 36 -1.49 6.95 10.24
C MET A 36 -2.87 7.61 10.29
N LEU A 37 -2.91 8.93 10.41
CA LEU A 37 -4.14 9.73 10.46
C LEU A 37 -4.56 10.24 9.07
N ASP A 38 -3.82 9.88 8.01
CA ASP A 38 -4.12 10.23 6.62
C ASP A 38 -4.78 9.04 5.91
N PRO A 39 -6.10 9.08 5.64
CA PRO A 39 -6.82 7.99 4.97
C PRO A 39 -6.30 7.63 3.57
N THR A 40 -5.53 8.53 2.94
CA THR A 40 -4.91 8.27 1.64
C THR A 40 -3.64 7.41 1.75
N ARG A 41 -3.09 7.21 2.95
CA ARG A 41 -1.80 6.51 3.16
C ARG A 41 -1.72 5.63 4.41
N ASN A 42 -2.70 5.69 5.31
CA ASN A 42 -2.69 5.02 6.62
C ASN A 42 -2.59 3.49 6.56
N THR A 43 -2.88 2.88 5.41
CA THR A 43 -2.80 1.43 5.21
C THR A 43 -1.47 1.00 4.61
N ALA A 44 -0.57 1.92 4.27
CA ALA A 44 0.68 1.62 3.57
C ALA A 44 1.53 0.54 4.26
N ALA A 45 1.60 0.56 5.59
CA ALA A 45 2.34 -0.42 6.36
C ALA A 45 1.80 -1.85 6.23
N PHE A 46 0.49 -2.03 6.01
CA PHE A 46 -0.16 -3.35 5.99
C PHE A 46 -0.12 -4.02 4.61
N LYS A 47 0.30 -3.29 3.58
CA LYS A 47 0.40 -3.79 2.21
C LYS A 47 1.70 -4.54 1.95
N ASP A 48 2.64 -4.45 2.88
CA ASP A 48 3.96 -5.04 2.76
C ASP A 48 4.47 -5.53 4.13
N PRO A 49 4.85 -6.81 4.27
CA PRO A 49 5.30 -7.36 5.55
C PRO A 49 6.53 -6.66 6.15
N GLN A 50 7.47 -6.17 5.33
CA GLN A 50 8.65 -5.46 5.83
C GLN A 50 8.27 -4.05 6.30
N ALA A 51 7.41 -3.36 5.56
CA ALA A 51 6.87 -2.08 6.01
C ALA A 51 6.07 -2.23 7.32
N PHE A 52 5.34 -3.33 7.48
CA PHE A 52 4.63 -3.63 8.73
C PHE A 52 5.59 -3.81 9.91
N MET A 53 6.70 -4.53 9.74
CA MET A 53 7.70 -4.71 10.80
C MET A 53 8.31 -3.36 11.22
N ALA A 54 8.65 -2.50 10.26
CA ALA A 54 9.12 -1.15 10.54
C ALA A 54 8.07 -0.29 11.26
N TRP A 55 6.80 -0.38 10.83
CA TRP A 55 5.68 0.29 11.48
C TRP A 55 5.47 -0.21 12.92
N ALA A 56 5.49 -1.52 13.14
CA ALA A 56 5.30 -2.11 14.46
C ALA A 56 6.41 -1.67 15.44
N ASN A 57 7.66 -1.62 14.96
CA ASN A 57 8.78 -1.12 15.75
C ASN A 57 8.60 0.36 16.11
N ALA A 58 8.21 1.17 15.13
CA ALA A 58 7.92 2.57 15.37
C ALA A 58 6.74 2.78 16.34
N MET A 59 5.69 1.95 16.27
CA MET A 59 4.56 1.99 17.21
C MET A 59 4.91 1.56 18.62
N ALA A 60 5.90 0.69 18.79
CA ALA A 60 6.40 0.32 20.10
C ALA A 60 7.22 1.44 20.77
N ASN A 61 7.55 2.51 20.02
CA ASN A 61 8.25 3.67 20.55
C ASN A 61 7.27 4.63 21.26
N PRO A 62 7.54 5.01 22.53
CA PRO A 62 6.69 5.93 23.28
C PRO A 62 6.51 7.30 22.60
N ASN A 63 7.50 7.76 21.83
CA ASN A 63 7.42 9.03 21.11
C ASN A 63 6.33 9.02 20.03
N THR A 64 6.10 7.87 19.38
CA THR A 64 5.04 7.71 18.37
C THR A 64 3.67 7.81 19.03
N SER A 65 3.49 7.18 20.19
CA SER A 65 2.27 7.27 20.99
C SER A 65 2.00 8.71 21.46
N ALA A 66 3.04 9.43 21.91
CA ALA A 66 2.92 10.84 22.26
C ALA A 66 2.55 11.72 21.06
N ALA A 67 3.16 11.50 19.89
CA ALA A 67 2.83 12.23 18.67
C ALA A 67 1.38 11.98 18.23
N LEU A 68 0.90 10.74 18.32
CA LEU A 68 -0.50 10.40 18.04
C LEU A 68 -1.46 11.07 19.04
N ALA A 69 -1.17 11.01 20.34
CA ALA A 69 -1.96 11.70 21.37
C ALA A 69 -1.98 13.21 21.12
N GLN A 70 -0.83 13.77 20.75
CA GLN A 70 -0.67 15.17 20.42
C GLN A 70 -1.54 15.59 19.21
N MET A 71 -1.55 14.79 18.14
CA MET A 71 -2.39 15.04 16.98
C MET A 71 -3.87 14.83 17.27
N GLY A 72 -4.21 13.90 18.17
CA GLY A 72 -5.58 13.64 18.60
C GLY A 72 -6.24 14.78 19.37
N MET A 73 -5.47 15.73 19.92
CA MET A 73 -6.06 16.93 20.55
C MET A 73 -6.17 18.12 19.58
N ASP A 74 -5.57 18.03 18.39
CA ASP A 74 -5.62 19.09 17.40
C ASP A 74 -6.87 18.95 16.52
N PRO A 75 -7.83 19.90 16.57
CA PRO A 75 -9.02 19.85 15.73
C PRO A 75 -8.69 19.86 14.22
N ALA A 76 -7.57 20.46 13.80
CA ALA A 76 -7.16 20.47 12.40
C ALA A 76 -6.81 19.06 11.90
N THR A 77 -6.38 18.15 12.78
CA THR A 77 -6.17 16.74 12.45
C THR A 77 -7.47 16.08 12.01
N TYR A 78 -8.58 16.34 12.70
CA TYR A 78 -9.89 15.77 12.35
C TYR A 78 -10.40 16.30 11.01
N VAL A 79 -10.23 17.60 10.76
CA VAL A 79 -10.57 18.22 9.47
C VAL A 79 -9.75 17.58 8.35
N ARG A 80 -8.44 17.39 8.55
CA ARG A 80 -7.57 16.73 7.57
C ARG A 80 -7.98 15.28 7.33
N MET A 81 -8.32 14.54 8.39
CA MET A 81 -8.77 13.15 8.27
C MET A 81 -10.08 13.08 7.48
N MET A 82 -11.05 13.95 7.79
CA MET A 82 -12.33 14.01 7.09
C MET A 82 -12.16 14.40 5.61
N GLY A 83 -11.34 15.42 5.33
CA GLY A 83 -11.00 15.79 3.96
C GLY A 83 -10.23 14.67 3.22
N GLY A 84 -9.39 13.93 3.93
CA GLY A 84 -8.72 12.74 3.44
C GLY A 84 -9.71 11.65 3.05
N LEU A 85 -10.71 11.34 3.88
CA LEU A 85 -11.75 10.35 3.54
C LEU A 85 -12.53 10.71 2.27
N MET A 86 -12.73 12.01 2.02
CA MET A 86 -13.38 12.50 0.81
C MET A 86 -12.44 12.50 -0.41
N ASN A 87 -11.13 12.33 -0.22
CA ASN A 87 -10.17 12.28 -1.31
C ASN A 87 -10.30 10.93 -2.05
N PRO A 88 -10.43 10.92 -3.40
CA PRO A 88 -10.45 9.69 -4.19
C PRO A 88 -9.23 8.79 -3.96
N ALA A 89 -8.06 9.36 -3.61
CA ALA A 89 -6.87 8.59 -3.27
C ALA A 89 -7.08 7.67 -2.06
N SER A 90 -8.01 8.00 -1.15
CA SER A 90 -8.38 7.10 -0.05
C SER A 90 -9.05 5.84 -0.56
N MET A 91 -9.93 5.95 -1.56
CA MET A 91 -10.47 4.76 -2.23
C MET A 91 -9.37 3.87 -2.77
N GLN A 92 -8.42 4.45 -3.50
CA GLN A 92 -7.27 3.70 -4.03
C GLN A 92 -6.47 3.04 -2.91
N ASN A 93 -6.25 3.78 -1.82
CA ASN A 93 -5.51 3.29 -0.67
C ASN A 93 -6.16 2.05 -0.03
N TYR A 94 -7.49 1.98 0.03
CA TYR A 94 -8.20 0.80 0.56
C TYR A 94 -8.45 -0.29 -0.50
N MET A 95 -8.76 0.07 -1.74
CA MET A 95 -9.03 -0.87 -2.82
C MET A 95 -7.82 -1.74 -3.17
N GLN A 96 -6.60 -1.24 -2.95
CA GLN A 96 -5.39 -2.05 -3.09
C GLN A 96 -5.41 -3.35 -2.25
N PHE A 97 -6.17 -3.44 -1.15
CA PHE A 97 -6.30 -4.71 -0.41
C PHE A 97 -7.08 -5.80 -1.15
N SER A 98 -7.81 -5.46 -2.21
CA SER A 98 -8.39 -6.45 -3.11
C SER A 98 -7.33 -7.08 -4.04
N ASP A 99 -6.10 -6.55 -4.08
CA ASP A 99 -5.01 -7.10 -4.88
C ASP A 99 -4.49 -8.42 -4.27
N PRO A 100 -4.59 -9.55 -4.99
CA PRO A 100 -4.09 -10.84 -4.52
C PRO A 100 -2.59 -10.84 -4.19
N SER A 101 -1.81 -9.95 -4.82
CA SER A 101 -0.37 -9.86 -4.57
C SER A 101 -0.04 -9.51 -3.11
N ILE A 102 -0.89 -8.73 -2.42
CA ILE A 102 -0.71 -8.42 -1.00
C ILE A 102 -0.85 -9.69 -0.15
N ALA A 103 -1.87 -10.50 -0.42
CA ALA A 103 -2.05 -11.78 0.28
C ALA A 103 -0.86 -12.73 0.03
N MET A 104 -0.37 -12.78 -1.21
CA MET A 104 0.81 -13.59 -1.57
C MET A 104 2.08 -13.12 -0.85
N LYS A 105 2.28 -11.80 -0.70
CA LYS A 105 3.39 -11.27 0.11
C LYS A 105 3.32 -11.72 1.56
N TRP A 106 2.15 -11.64 2.19
CA TRP A 106 1.95 -12.10 3.57
C TRP A 106 2.12 -13.61 3.71
N MET A 107 1.66 -14.40 2.74
CA MET A 107 1.91 -15.83 2.70
C MET A 107 3.41 -16.14 2.61
N GLY A 108 4.13 -15.46 1.72
CA GLY A 108 5.58 -15.60 1.59
C GLY A 108 6.32 -15.22 2.87
N ALA A 109 5.95 -14.10 3.48
CA ALA A 109 6.54 -13.65 4.74
C ALA A 109 6.25 -14.60 5.91
N GLY A 110 5.06 -15.21 5.96
CA GLY A 110 4.72 -16.24 6.94
C GLY A 110 5.54 -17.52 6.81
N LEU A 111 6.15 -17.78 5.65
CA LEU A 111 7.06 -18.89 5.44
C LEU A 111 8.54 -18.49 5.65
N ASP A 112 8.84 -17.20 5.81
CA ASP A 112 10.20 -16.68 5.95
C ASP A 112 10.68 -16.71 7.41
N PRO A 113 11.70 -17.52 7.77
CA PRO A 113 12.29 -17.53 9.11
C PRO A 113 12.81 -16.16 9.58
N ARG A 114 13.15 -15.26 8.65
CA ARG A 114 13.64 -13.92 8.97
C ARG A 114 12.57 -13.07 9.61
N MET A 115 11.30 -13.20 9.21
CA MET A 115 10.20 -12.45 9.81
C MET A 115 10.05 -12.81 11.29
N TYR A 116 10.08 -14.10 11.63
CA TYR A 116 10.03 -14.55 13.02
C TYR A 116 11.22 -14.06 13.84
N THR A 117 12.41 -14.09 13.25
CA THR A 117 13.63 -13.61 13.91
C THR A 117 13.58 -12.10 14.16
N GLN A 118 13.06 -11.32 13.21
CA GLN A 118 12.86 -9.88 13.38
C GLN A 118 11.82 -9.57 14.46
N MET A 119 10.69 -10.30 14.49
CA MET A 119 9.68 -10.14 15.55
C MET A 119 10.24 -10.50 16.94
N ALA A 120 10.99 -11.60 17.05
CA ALA A 120 11.68 -11.96 18.29
C ALA A 120 12.72 -10.91 18.69
N GLY A 121 13.47 -10.37 17.73
CA GLY A 121 14.42 -9.29 17.92
C GLY A 121 13.78 -7.99 18.42
N MET A 122 12.57 -7.66 17.97
CA MET A 122 11.82 -6.51 18.49
C MET A 122 11.51 -6.67 19.99
N ALA A 123 11.05 -7.84 20.42
CA ALA A 123 10.77 -8.09 21.83
C ALA A 123 12.03 -8.03 22.70
N ALA A 124 13.18 -8.45 22.16
CA ALA A 124 14.46 -8.42 22.84
C ALA A 124 15.23 -7.10 22.69
N ASN A 125 14.67 -6.09 22.00
CA ASN A 125 15.42 -4.88 21.63
C ASN A 125 15.71 -3.98 22.85
N PRO A 126 16.98 -3.85 23.30
CA PRO A 126 17.34 -3.03 24.47
C PRO A 126 17.02 -1.55 24.28
N ALA A 127 17.05 -1.07 23.02
CA ALA A 127 16.75 0.33 22.71
C ALA A 127 15.28 0.67 23.00
N MET A 128 14.37 -0.29 22.82
CA MET A 128 12.95 -0.10 23.17
C MET A 128 12.79 0.12 24.68
N TYR A 129 13.43 -0.72 25.50
CA TYR A 129 13.42 -0.55 26.95
C TYR A 129 14.08 0.76 27.40
N GLY A 130 15.20 1.14 26.79
CA GLY A 130 15.85 2.42 27.05
C GLY A 130 14.95 3.62 26.75
N ASN A 131 14.25 3.60 25.61
CA ASN A 131 13.29 4.64 25.24
C ASN A 131 12.11 4.72 26.22
N TRP A 132 11.60 3.57 26.70
CA TRP A 132 10.53 3.53 27.70
C TRP A 132 10.98 3.99 29.09
N LEU A 133 12.19 3.64 29.52
CA LEU A 133 12.77 4.13 30.78
C LEU A 133 12.96 5.65 30.77
N GLN A 134 13.29 6.22 29.60
CA GLN A 134 13.43 7.66 29.43
C GLN A 134 12.12 8.37 29.13
N ALA A 135 11.05 7.63 28.80
CA ALA A 135 9.78 8.23 28.39
C ALA A 135 9.20 9.20 29.45
N PRO A 136 9.17 8.88 30.76
CA PRO A 136 8.70 9.84 31.78
C PRO A 136 9.57 11.10 31.90
N LEU A 137 10.83 11.04 31.44
CA LEU A 137 11.77 12.17 31.47
C LEU A 137 11.69 13.01 30.19
N ASN A 138 11.06 12.50 29.12
CA ASN A 138 10.96 13.18 27.84
C ASN A 138 9.85 14.26 27.91
N PRO A 139 10.17 15.56 27.65
CA PRO A 139 9.17 16.62 27.61
C PRO A 139 8.01 16.35 26.64
N GLN A 140 8.28 15.64 25.54
CA GLN A 140 7.26 15.30 24.54
C GLN A 140 6.14 14.43 25.12
N MET A 141 6.42 13.57 26.10
CA MET A 141 5.41 12.74 26.77
C MET A 141 4.48 13.57 27.67
N TRP A 142 4.96 14.70 28.16
CA TRP A 142 4.18 15.63 28.98
C TRP A 142 3.42 16.67 28.15
N SER A 143 3.83 16.88 26.89
CA SER A 143 3.21 17.88 26.01
C SER A 143 1.69 17.72 25.87
N PRO A 144 1.14 16.51 25.71
CA PRO A 144 -0.31 16.31 25.72
C PRO A 144 -1.00 16.73 27.01
N ALA A 145 -0.43 16.34 28.16
CA ALA A 145 -0.99 16.70 29.46
C ALA A 145 -0.98 18.22 29.68
N MET A 146 0.11 18.89 29.30
CA MET A 146 0.19 20.35 29.36
C MET A 146 -0.79 21.04 28.40
N GLN A 147 -1.01 20.48 27.21
CA GLN A 147 -1.99 21.04 26.28
C GLN A 147 -3.43 20.87 26.73
N MET A 148 -3.78 19.76 27.40
CA MET A 148 -5.11 19.61 28.00
C MET A 148 -5.38 20.67 29.06
N MET A 149 -4.34 21.14 29.76
CA MET A 149 -4.43 22.24 30.71
C MET A 149 -4.46 23.63 30.04
N ASN A 150 -4.20 23.71 28.73
CA ASN A 150 -4.19 24.97 28.01
C ASN A 150 -5.63 25.38 27.63
N PRO A 151 -6.18 26.48 28.20
CA PRO A 151 -7.53 26.93 27.86
C PRO A 151 -7.69 27.29 26.37
N GLY A 152 -6.60 27.69 25.71
CA GLY A 152 -6.57 27.98 24.27
C GLY A 152 -6.90 26.77 23.40
N MET A 153 -6.66 25.54 23.88
CA MET A 153 -7.07 24.32 23.18
C MET A 153 -8.59 24.28 22.98
N TYR A 154 -9.36 24.58 24.02
CA TYR A 154 -10.83 24.61 23.94
C TYR A 154 -11.33 25.73 23.01
N GLY A 155 -10.66 26.88 23.02
CA GLY A 155 -10.92 27.96 22.06
C GLY A 155 -10.70 27.52 20.61
N ASN A 156 -9.60 26.81 20.33
CA ASN A 156 -9.32 26.24 19.01
C ASN A 156 -10.39 25.22 18.59
N TRP A 157 -10.87 24.38 19.50
CA TRP A 157 -11.97 23.45 19.25
C TRP A 157 -13.30 24.15 18.97
N MET A 158 -13.60 25.24 19.67
CA MET A 158 -14.81 26.05 19.43
C MET A 158 -14.77 26.73 18.06
N GLN A 159 -13.59 27.15 17.61
CA GLN A 159 -13.39 27.77 16.29
C GLN A 159 -13.16 26.76 15.17
N ALA A 160 -12.89 25.48 15.50
CA ALA A 160 -12.57 24.46 14.52
C ALA A 160 -13.62 24.31 13.41
N PRO A 161 -14.94 24.28 13.69
CA PRO A 161 -15.96 24.21 12.64
C PRO A 161 -16.00 25.46 11.75
N MET A 162 -15.54 26.60 12.25
CA MET A 162 -15.47 27.87 11.53
C MET A 162 -14.16 28.04 10.76
N SER A 163 -13.22 27.09 10.88
CA SER A 163 -11.98 27.14 10.12
C SER A 163 -12.25 26.97 8.61
N PRO A 164 -11.48 27.61 7.71
CA PRO A 164 -11.66 27.46 6.27
C PRO A 164 -11.59 25.99 5.80
N GLY A 165 -10.72 25.18 6.41
CA GLY A 165 -10.62 23.76 6.11
C GLY A 165 -11.89 22.98 6.49
N ALA A 166 -12.47 23.27 7.65
CA ALA A 166 -13.71 22.65 8.09
C ALA A 166 -14.90 23.07 7.20
N MET A 167 -15.01 24.37 6.87
CA MET A 167 -16.03 24.87 5.95
C MET A 167 -15.92 24.22 4.57
N ASN A 168 -14.71 24.13 4.01
CA ASN A 168 -14.47 23.46 2.73
C ASN A 168 -14.88 21.98 2.79
N THR A 169 -14.57 21.29 3.89
CA THR A 169 -14.92 19.88 4.07
C THR A 169 -16.44 19.70 4.25
N MET A 170 -17.11 20.62 4.95
CA MET A 170 -18.57 20.63 5.12
C MET A 170 -19.30 20.90 3.81
N MET A 171 -18.73 21.73 2.93
CA MET A 171 -19.26 22.02 1.59
C MET A 171 -18.86 20.96 0.55
N ALA A 172 -17.91 20.07 0.86
CA ALA A 172 -17.38 19.11 -0.11
C ALA A 172 -18.46 18.19 -0.72
N PRO A 173 -19.46 17.66 0.03
CA PRO A 173 -20.54 16.87 -0.56
C PRO A 173 -21.42 17.64 -1.55
N MET A 174 -21.43 18.97 -1.50
CA MET A 174 -22.17 19.82 -2.44
C MET A 174 -21.37 20.10 -3.72
N ASN A 175 -20.08 19.72 -3.76
CA ASN A 175 -19.24 19.94 -4.93
C ASN A 175 -19.42 18.80 -5.95
N PRO A 176 -20.01 19.04 -7.13
CA PRO A 176 -20.20 18.00 -8.15
C PRO A 176 -18.88 17.41 -8.65
N ASN A 177 -17.77 18.17 -8.58
CA ASN A 177 -16.45 17.69 -8.96
C ASN A 177 -15.96 16.57 -8.05
N LEU A 178 -16.42 16.53 -6.79
CA LEU A 178 -16.09 15.45 -5.88
C LEU A 178 -16.54 14.10 -6.47
N TYR A 179 -17.80 14.01 -6.90
CA TYR A 179 -18.36 12.79 -7.49
C TYR A 179 -17.69 12.41 -8.81
N MET A 180 -17.37 13.40 -9.65
CA MET A 180 -16.61 13.16 -10.88
C MET A 180 -15.21 12.60 -10.60
N ASN A 181 -14.53 13.13 -9.58
CA ASN A 181 -13.22 12.62 -9.15
C ASN A 181 -13.31 11.21 -8.58
N TRP A 182 -14.37 10.89 -7.83
CA TRP A 182 -14.63 9.54 -7.33
C TRP A 182 -14.93 8.54 -8.46
N MET A 183 -15.73 8.96 -9.44
CA MET A 183 -16.01 8.14 -10.63
C MET A 183 -14.73 7.91 -11.45
N GLY A 184 -13.92 8.94 -11.66
CA GLY A 184 -12.64 8.84 -12.34
C GLY A 184 -11.67 7.91 -11.62
N ALA A 185 -11.57 8.02 -10.29
CA ALA A 185 -10.76 7.11 -9.50
C ALA A 185 -11.31 5.68 -9.52
N GLY A 186 -12.62 5.47 -9.49
CA GLY A 186 -13.21 4.13 -9.59
C GLY A 186 -12.99 3.48 -10.96
N ALA A 187 -12.95 4.28 -12.02
CA ALA A 187 -12.66 3.82 -13.37
C ALA A 187 -11.15 3.65 -13.64
N ASP A 188 -10.27 4.26 -12.83
CA ASP A 188 -8.82 4.12 -12.99
C ASP A 188 -8.38 2.71 -12.59
N PRO A 189 -7.80 1.92 -13.52
CA PRO A 189 -7.30 0.59 -13.21
C PRO A 189 -6.23 0.58 -12.09
N ARG A 190 -5.51 1.68 -11.89
CA ARG A 190 -4.51 1.79 -10.81
C ARG A 190 -5.12 1.66 -9.41
N THR A 191 -6.40 1.98 -9.25
CA THR A 191 -7.15 1.87 -8.00
C THR A 191 -7.19 0.44 -7.46
N TYR A 192 -7.15 -0.54 -8.35
CA TYR A 192 -7.22 -1.97 -8.02
C TYR A 192 -5.85 -2.66 -8.01
N GLY A 193 -4.76 -1.89 -8.01
CA GLY A 193 -3.40 -2.43 -8.04
C GLY A 193 -3.15 -3.28 -9.29
N ASN A 194 -2.54 -4.45 -9.11
CA ASN A 194 -2.19 -5.36 -10.18
C ASN A 194 -3.44 -5.94 -10.89
N TRP A 195 -4.58 -6.02 -10.19
CA TRP A 195 -5.83 -6.53 -10.75
C TRP A 195 -6.40 -5.60 -11.82
N GLY A 196 -6.35 -4.29 -11.60
CA GLY A 196 -6.76 -3.34 -12.62
C GLY A 196 -5.78 -3.29 -13.80
N GLN A 197 -4.47 -3.49 -13.57
CA GLN A 197 -3.54 -3.68 -14.70
C GLN A 197 -3.89 -4.92 -15.53
N MET A 198 -4.33 -6.00 -14.89
CA MET A 198 -4.80 -7.21 -15.58
C MET A 198 -6.11 -6.98 -16.34
N MET A 199 -7.05 -6.23 -15.77
CA MET A 199 -8.31 -5.85 -16.44
C MET A 199 -8.10 -4.91 -17.63
N ASN A 200 -7.13 -4.01 -17.52
CA ASN A 200 -6.82 -3.03 -18.55
C ASN A 200 -5.75 -3.51 -19.54
N ALA A 201 -5.26 -4.75 -19.40
CA ALA A 201 -4.39 -5.38 -20.38
C ALA A 201 -5.24 -5.76 -21.61
N PRO A 202 -5.13 -5.08 -22.77
CA PRO A 202 -5.92 -5.40 -23.96
C PRO A 202 -5.44 -6.70 -24.66
N GLN A 203 -4.73 -7.59 -23.94
CA GLN A 203 -3.73 -8.49 -24.52
C GLN A 203 -3.62 -9.85 -23.79
N MET A 204 -4.57 -10.24 -22.93
CA MET A 204 -4.60 -11.61 -22.38
C MET A 204 -5.46 -12.61 -23.17
N LEU A 205 -6.03 -12.19 -24.31
CA LEU A 205 -6.21 -13.14 -25.40
C LEU A 205 -4.85 -13.26 -26.07
N PRO A 206 -4.25 -14.46 -26.19
CA PRO A 206 -3.13 -14.62 -27.12
C PRO A 206 -3.65 -14.07 -28.44
N ALA A 207 -3.04 -12.99 -28.93
CA ALA A 207 -3.30 -12.53 -30.28
C ALA A 207 -3.10 -13.77 -31.15
N ILE A 208 -4.21 -14.29 -31.69
CA ILE A 208 -4.16 -15.38 -32.64
C ILE A 208 -3.45 -14.75 -33.83
N ASP A 209 -2.13 -14.94 -33.87
CA ASP A 209 -1.32 -14.47 -34.97
C ASP A 209 -1.91 -15.11 -36.23
N PRO A 210 -2.39 -14.32 -37.21
CA PRO A 210 -3.00 -14.85 -38.42
C PRO A 210 -2.04 -15.79 -39.16
N ALA A 211 -0.72 -15.67 -38.96
CA ALA A 211 0.25 -16.63 -39.47
C ALA A 211 0.21 -17.99 -38.73
N MET A 212 -0.07 -18.00 -37.43
CA MET A 212 -0.32 -19.22 -36.65
C MET A 212 -1.62 -19.89 -37.08
N LEU A 213 -2.68 -19.12 -37.33
CA LEU A 213 -3.95 -19.65 -37.82
C LEU A 213 -3.80 -20.26 -39.22
N LEU A 214 -3.05 -19.60 -40.10
CA LEU A 214 -2.75 -20.10 -41.44
C LEU A 214 -1.86 -21.35 -41.40
N LYS A 215 -0.86 -21.40 -40.50
CA LYS A 215 -0.05 -22.61 -40.28
C LYS A 215 -0.87 -23.75 -39.71
N LEU A 216 -1.82 -23.51 -38.82
CA LEU A 216 -2.72 -24.52 -38.28
C LEU A 216 -3.67 -25.06 -39.37
N MET A 217 -4.15 -24.19 -40.26
CA MET A 217 -4.94 -24.58 -41.43
C MET A 217 -4.14 -25.40 -42.44
N GLN A 218 -2.86 -25.08 -42.62
CA GLN A 218 -1.94 -25.84 -43.49
C GLN A 218 -1.46 -27.16 -42.85
N ALA A 219 -1.51 -27.27 -41.52
CA ALA A 219 -1.16 -28.47 -40.77
C ALA A 219 -2.34 -29.43 -40.58
N MET A 220 -3.57 -29.05 -40.97
CA MET A 220 -4.68 -30.00 -41.02
C MET A 220 -4.48 -30.95 -42.22
N PRO A 221 -4.32 -32.26 -42.00
CA PRO A 221 -4.28 -33.21 -43.09
C PRO A 221 -5.59 -33.14 -43.87
N ALA A 222 -5.49 -32.99 -45.19
CA ALA A 222 -6.64 -33.01 -46.08
C ALA A 222 -7.46 -34.27 -45.82
N MET A 223 -8.69 -34.11 -45.30
CA MET A 223 -9.59 -35.24 -45.19
C MET A 223 -9.87 -35.79 -46.60
N PRO A 224 -9.77 -37.10 -46.83
CA PRO A 224 -10.01 -37.68 -48.13
C PRO A 224 -11.44 -37.38 -48.57
N ALA A 225 -11.57 -36.87 -49.79
CA ALA A 225 -12.85 -36.57 -50.41
C ALA A 225 -13.72 -37.84 -50.44
N ALA A 226 -14.93 -37.76 -49.89
CA ALA A 226 -15.91 -38.84 -50.00
C ALA A 226 -16.31 -39.03 -51.48
N PRO A 227 -16.42 -40.28 -51.96
CA PRO A 227 -16.75 -40.56 -53.36
C PRO A 227 -18.18 -40.11 -53.70
N ALA A 228 -18.33 -39.46 -54.85
CA ALA A 228 -19.61 -39.00 -55.37
C ALA A 228 -20.55 -40.20 -55.65
N PRO A 229 -21.84 -40.12 -55.32
CA PRO A 229 -22.79 -41.17 -55.64
C PRO A 229 -23.06 -41.24 -57.15
N ALA A 230 -22.97 -42.46 -57.69
CA ALA A 230 -23.33 -42.77 -59.07
C ALA A 230 -24.84 -42.64 -59.30
N LYS A 231 -25.18 -42.24 -60.53
CA LYS A 231 -26.55 -42.01 -61.04
C LYS A 231 -27.46 -43.22 -60.99
#